data_AF-A0A832UWX1-F1
#
_entry.id   AF-A0A832UWX1-F1
#
_cell.length_a   1.000
_cell.length_b   1.000
_cell.length_c   1.000
_cell.angle_alpha   90.00
_cell.angle_beta   90.00
_cell.angle_gamma   90.00
#
_symmetry.space_group_name_H-M   'P 1'
#
loop_
_entity.id
_entity.type
_entity.pdbx_description
1 polymer ?
#
loop_
_entity_poly.entity_id
_entity_poly.type
_entity_poly.pdbx_seq_one_letter_code
_entity_poly.pdbx_strand_id
1 'polypeptide(L)'
;MKKILIIGAGGHARVAIDYLKSYKVDIIGLLDDNKDLIGKRIDNIGILGEIKDIVKLKGEFDECFVAFGDNCLRYDSVKLIEKLITGIKFITITHPTAIVSESAFIGHGSFIGAGSIIGTKTRIGEHNIINSGAIIEHECNLDDFVGVGPGARLASTIRVGKKTFIGMGSCVIEDIKIGKNSIVGTGSVVLKDIADKVVAVGIPAEVKKKNEQ
;
A
#
# COMPACT_ATOMS: atom_id res chain seq x y z
N MET A 1 10.00 13.61 19.15
CA MET A 1 9.90 12.59 18.08
C MET A 1 8.65 12.88 17.28
N LYS A 2 8.65 12.56 15.99
CA LYS A 2 7.47 12.81 15.14
C LYS A 2 6.34 11.88 15.58
N LYS A 3 5.13 12.41 15.71
CA LYS A 3 3.95 11.68 16.21
C LYS A 3 3.13 11.15 15.04
N ILE A 4 2.87 9.85 15.06
CA ILE A 4 2.21 9.11 13.99
C ILE A 4 0.89 8.54 14.48
N LEU A 5 -0.18 8.77 13.71
CA LEU A 5 -1.47 8.11 13.91
C LEU A 5 -1.65 7.01 12.87
N ILE A 6 -2.09 5.82 13.28
CA ILE A 6 -2.38 4.72 12.35
C ILE A 6 -3.88 4.59 12.13
N ILE A 7 -4.29 4.42 10.87
CA ILE A 7 -5.68 4.22 10.47
C ILE A 7 -5.84 2.77 10.05
N GLY A 8 -6.73 2.05 10.72
CA GLY A 8 -6.88 0.59 10.67
C GLY A 8 -6.12 -0.12 11.79
N ALA A 9 -6.72 -1.17 12.33
CA ALA A 9 -6.22 -2.00 13.43
C ALA A 9 -6.14 -3.50 13.05
N GLY A 10 -6.02 -3.78 11.74
CA GLY A 10 -5.90 -5.13 11.19
C GLY A 10 -4.46 -5.67 11.17
N GLY A 11 -4.26 -6.74 10.40
CA GLY A 11 -2.94 -7.38 10.25
C GLY A 11 -1.88 -6.44 9.65
N HIS A 12 -2.24 -5.61 8.66
CA HIS A 12 -1.29 -4.67 8.05
C HIS A 12 -0.85 -3.57 9.03
N ALA A 13 -1.73 -3.17 9.97
CA ALA A 13 -1.37 -2.23 11.04
C ALA A 13 -0.29 -2.80 11.97
N ARG A 14 -0.36 -4.09 12.31
CA ARG A 14 0.67 -4.76 13.11
C ARG A 14 2.03 -4.73 12.42
N VAL A 15 2.07 -4.96 11.11
CA VAL A 15 3.31 -4.87 10.32
C VAL A 15 3.83 -3.44 10.24
N ALA A 16 2.95 -2.45 10.04
CA ALA A 16 3.33 -1.04 10.02
C ALA A 16 3.93 -0.59 11.37
N ILE A 17 3.30 -0.97 12.49
CA ILE A 17 3.81 -0.74 13.84
C ILE A 17 5.21 -1.35 13.99
N ASP A 18 5.39 -2.60 13.56
CA ASP A 18 6.67 -3.28 13.65
C ASP A 18 7.78 -2.54 12.89
N TYR A 19 7.50 -2.08 11.67
CA TYR A 19 8.48 -1.36 10.87
C TYR A 19 8.81 0.01 11.46
N LEU A 20 7.80 0.71 11.99
CA LEU A 20 7.98 2.00 12.64
C LEU A 20 8.81 1.93 13.93
N LYS A 21 9.02 0.74 14.54
CA LYS A 21 9.98 0.58 15.64
C LYS A 21 11.42 0.92 15.23
N SER A 22 11.76 0.77 13.95
CA SER A 22 13.07 1.18 13.41
C SER A 22 13.19 2.70 13.16
N TYR A 23 12.09 3.43 13.31
CA TYR A 23 12.00 4.87 13.09
C TYR A 23 12.07 5.62 14.43
N LYS A 24 12.58 6.86 14.42
CA LYS A 24 12.54 7.75 15.58
C LYS A 24 11.21 8.50 15.69
N VAL A 25 10.11 7.73 15.74
CA VAL A 25 8.74 8.23 15.82
C VAL A 25 8.00 7.70 17.04
N ASP A 26 6.90 8.36 17.39
CA ASP A 26 6.00 7.94 18.46
C ASP A 26 4.62 7.64 17.87
N ILE A 27 4.06 6.46 18.15
CA ILE A 27 2.74 6.07 17.62
C ILE A 27 1.70 6.40 18.68
N ILE A 28 0.91 7.46 18.43
CA ILE A 28 0.01 8.01 19.44
C ILE A 28 -1.28 7.19 19.63
N GLY A 29 -1.62 6.36 18.65
CA GLY A 29 -2.84 5.57 18.66
C GLY A 29 -3.21 4.99 17.31
N LEU A 30 -4.30 4.22 17.31
CA LEU A 30 -4.97 3.74 16.10
C LEU A 30 -6.42 4.23 16.05
N LEU A 31 -6.98 4.35 14.85
CA LEU A 31 -8.42 4.52 14.61
C LEU A 31 -8.93 3.37 13.73
N ASP A 32 -10.08 2.79 14.06
CA ASP A 32 -10.70 1.72 13.29
C ASP A 32 -12.23 1.78 13.40
N ASP A 33 -12.94 1.62 12.29
CA ASP A 33 -14.41 1.70 12.26
C ASP A 33 -15.09 0.44 12.84
N ASN A 34 -14.34 -0.64 13.10
CA ASN A 34 -14.83 -1.76 13.87
C ASN A 34 -14.94 -1.39 15.36
N LYS A 35 -16.18 -1.09 15.79
CA LYS A 35 -16.51 -0.69 17.16
C LYS A 35 -16.07 -1.68 18.23
N ASP A 36 -16.01 -2.98 17.91
CA ASP A 36 -15.56 -4.00 18.85
C ASP A 36 -14.06 -3.91 19.17
N LEU A 37 -13.30 -3.13 18.38
CA LEU A 37 -11.87 -2.89 18.60
C LEU A 37 -11.60 -1.64 19.46
N ILE A 38 -12.54 -0.71 19.55
CA ILE A 38 -12.34 0.55 20.26
C ILE A 38 -12.08 0.27 21.75
N GLY A 39 -11.05 0.91 22.31
CA GLY A 39 -10.59 0.68 23.69
C GLY A 39 -9.68 -0.54 23.86
N LYS A 40 -9.56 -1.42 22.85
CA LYS A 40 -8.53 -2.47 22.82
C LYS A 40 -7.18 -1.89 22.42
N ARG A 41 -6.15 -2.73 22.44
CA ARG A 41 -4.77 -2.36 22.11
C ARG A 41 -4.15 -3.34 21.12
N ILE A 42 -3.26 -2.83 20.28
CA ILE A 42 -2.27 -3.64 19.55
C ILE A 42 -0.93 -3.38 20.21
N ASP A 43 -0.32 -4.43 20.75
CA ASP A 43 0.82 -4.33 21.67
C ASP A 43 0.50 -3.33 22.81
N ASN A 44 1.20 -2.20 22.86
CA ASN A 44 0.99 -1.14 23.86
C ASN A 44 0.29 0.10 23.30
N ILE A 45 -0.29 0.04 22.10
CA ILE A 45 -0.88 1.20 21.40
C ILE A 45 -2.40 1.05 21.41
N GLY A 46 -3.11 2.08 21.90
CA GLY A 46 -4.56 2.08 22.05
C GLY A 46 -5.30 2.36 20.75
N ILE A 47 -6.46 1.71 20.58
CA ILE A 47 -7.43 2.00 19.51
C ILE A 47 -8.40 3.05 20.06
N LEU A 48 -8.22 4.29 19.63
CA LEU A 48 -8.77 5.49 20.26
C LEU A 48 -10.21 5.82 19.83
N GLY A 49 -10.66 5.30 18.70
CA GLY A 49 -11.98 5.59 18.14
C GLY A 49 -12.14 5.14 16.71
N GLU A 50 -13.19 5.64 16.06
CA GLU A 50 -13.49 5.43 14.63
C GLU A 50 -12.61 6.35 13.76
N ILE A 51 -12.50 6.09 12.45
CA ILE A 51 -11.66 6.90 11.54
C ILE A 51 -12.08 8.37 11.55
N LYS A 52 -13.38 8.64 11.63
CA LYS A 52 -13.92 10.02 11.71
C LYS A 52 -13.44 10.79 12.93
N ASP A 53 -13.02 10.11 14.01
CA ASP A 53 -12.53 10.74 15.23
C ASP A 53 -11.15 11.38 15.06
N ILE A 54 -10.51 11.20 13.89
CA ILE A 54 -9.26 11.89 13.54
C ILE A 54 -9.34 13.41 13.70
N VAL A 55 -10.52 14.00 13.50
CA VAL A 55 -10.74 15.44 13.69
C VAL A 55 -10.53 15.90 15.13
N LYS A 56 -10.78 15.01 16.10
CA LYS A 56 -10.60 15.28 17.53
C LYS A 56 -9.12 15.30 17.92
N LEU A 57 -8.30 14.55 17.17
CA LEU A 57 -6.85 14.41 17.39
C LEU A 57 -6.04 15.41 16.55
N LYS A 58 -6.70 16.38 15.90
CA LYS A 58 -6.02 17.37 15.05
C LYS A 58 -5.05 18.20 15.91
N GLY A 59 -3.78 18.21 15.51
CA GLY A 59 -2.70 18.87 16.26
C GLY A 59 -2.01 17.98 17.29
N GLU A 60 -2.50 16.75 17.51
CA GLU A 60 -1.86 15.77 18.39
C GLU A 60 -0.87 14.87 17.65
N PHE A 61 -0.94 14.80 16.32
CA PHE A 61 -0.03 14.05 15.45
C PHE A 61 0.50 14.90 14.31
N ASP A 62 1.65 14.51 13.77
CA ASP A 62 2.31 15.19 12.64
C ASP A 62 1.92 14.56 11.29
N GLU A 63 1.82 13.23 11.26
CA GLU A 63 1.50 12.42 10.06
C GLU A 63 0.63 11.22 10.43
N CYS A 64 -0.11 10.68 9.45
CA CYS A 64 -0.82 9.42 9.61
C CYS A 64 -0.45 8.38 8.56
N PHE A 65 -0.71 7.11 8.86
CA PHE A 65 -0.52 5.99 7.94
C PHE A 65 -1.81 5.18 7.82
N VAL A 66 -2.27 4.92 6.60
CA VAL A 66 -3.51 4.15 6.35
C VAL A 66 -3.17 2.68 6.11
N ALA A 67 -3.32 1.88 7.16
CA ALA A 67 -2.92 0.49 7.24
C ALA A 67 -4.00 -0.51 6.81
N PHE A 68 -4.65 -0.24 5.66
CA PHE A 68 -5.58 -1.19 5.03
C PHE A 68 -4.91 -1.89 3.84
N GLY A 69 -4.85 -3.22 3.88
CA GLY A 69 -4.32 -4.02 2.77
C GLY A 69 -5.20 -3.95 1.52
N ASP A 70 -6.51 -3.88 1.71
CA ASP A 70 -7.48 -3.69 0.62
C ASP A 70 -7.33 -2.31 -0.01
N ASN A 71 -7.16 -2.27 -1.34
CA ASN A 71 -6.89 -1.03 -2.08
C ASN A 71 -8.08 -0.07 -2.07
N CYS A 72 -9.32 -0.57 -2.10
CA CYS A 72 -10.52 0.26 -2.08
C CYS A 72 -10.74 0.85 -0.69
N LEU A 73 -10.65 0.06 0.38
CA LEU A 73 -10.73 0.56 1.75
C LEU A 73 -9.64 1.58 2.07
N ARG A 74 -8.41 1.34 1.59
CA ARG A 74 -7.30 2.29 1.72
C ARG A 74 -7.62 3.60 0.98
N TYR A 75 -8.12 3.52 -0.25
CA TYR A 75 -8.54 4.68 -1.04
C TYR A 75 -9.64 5.49 -0.36
N ASP A 76 -10.72 4.83 0.06
CA ASP A 76 -11.87 5.48 0.67
C ASP A 76 -11.51 6.12 2.02
N SER A 77 -10.66 5.46 2.81
CA SER A 77 -10.16 6.01 4.08
C SER A 77 -9.31 7.27 3.87
N VAL A 78 -8.40 7.26 2.89
CA VAL A 78 -7.61 8.46 2.54
C VAL A 78 -8.54 9.59 2.09
N LYS A 79 -9.49 9.33 1.21
CA LYS A 79 -10.42 10.35 0.72
C LYS A 79 -11.31 10.93 1.83
N LEU A 80 -11.75 10.10 2.77
CA LEU A 80 -12.45 10.54 3.96
C LEU A 80 -11.56 11.47 4.81
N ILE A 81 -10.33 11.06 5.09
CA ILE A 81 -9.40 11.83 5.92
C ILE A 81 -9.05 13.18 5.30
N GLU A 82 -8.73 13.21 4.00
CA GLU A 82 -8.44 14.45 3.27
C GLU A 82 -9.62 15.43 3.30
N LYS A 83 -10.85 14.90 3.25
CA LYS A 83 -12.07 15.70 3.38
C LYS A 83 -12.26 16.27 4.79
N LEU A 84 -11.85 15.53 5.83
CA LEU A 84 -12.00 15.91 7.23
C LEU A 84 -10.90 16.86 7.71
N ILE A 85 -9.67 16.73 7.18
CA ILE A 85 -8.51 17.52 7.60
C ILE A 85 -7.74 18.01 6.37
N THR A 86 -7.90 19.30 6.07
CA THR A 86 -7.10 19.98 5.05
C THR A 86 -5.61 19.97 5.41
N GLY A 87 -4.76 19.61 4.44
CA GLY A 87 -3.30 19.62 4.63
C GLY A 87 -2.77 18.46 5.47
N ILE A 88 -3.56 17.39 5.66
CA ILE A 88 -3.11 16.14 6.27
C ILE A 88 -1.85 15.63 5.55
N LYS A 89 -0.90 15.10 6.33
CA LYS A 89 0.33 14.50 5.80
C LYS A 89 0.34 13.00 6.08
N PHE A 90 0.84 12.25 5.10
CA PHE A 90 0.95 10.80 5.21
C PHE A 90 2.40 10.35 5.24
N ILE A 91 2.76 9.56 6.25
CA ILE A 91 4.11 8.99 6.35
C ILE A 91 4.28 7.86 5.33
N THR A 92 5.43 7.83 4.66
CA THR A 92 5.87 6.67 3.88
C THR A 92 6.73 5.77 4.77
N ILE A 93 6.40 4.48 4.81
CA ILE A 93 7.10 3.49 5.65
C ILE A 93 7.93 2.58 4.74
N THR A 94 9.24 2.65 4.86
CA THR A 94 10.19 1.76 4.16
C THR A 94 10.95 0.90 5.16
N HIS A 95 10.93 -0.41 4.96
CA HIS A 95 11.71 -1.31 5.80
C HIS A 95 13.22 -1.10 5.60
N PRO A 96 14.06 -1.18 6.64
CA PRO A 96 15.51 -1.01 6.51
C PRO A 96 16.22 -1.99 5.57
N THR A 97 15.60 -3.15 5.29
CA THR A 97 16.16 -4.14 4.36
C THR A 97 15.61 -4.04 2.93
N ALA A 98 14.72 -3.08 2.65
CA ALA A 98 14.33 -2.79 1.28
C ALA A 98 15.49 -2.12 0.53
N ILE A 99 15.70 -2.50 -0.73
CA ILE A 99 16.69 -1.90 -1.62
C ILE A 99 15.93 -0.98 -2.56
N VAL A 100 16.12 0.33 -2.41
CA VAL A 100 15.47 1.33 -3.26
C VAL A 100 16.56 2.07 -4.03
N SER A 101 16.48 2.04 -5.35
CA SER A 101 17.38 2.83 -6.20
C SER A 101 17.30 4.32 -5.84
N GLU A 102 18.44 5.00 -5.78
CA GLU A 102 18.50 6.44 -5.50
C GLU A 102 17.71 7.28 -6.52
N SER A 103 17.56 6.77 -7.74
CA SER A 103 16.81 7.45 -8.79
C SER A 103 15.33 7.04 -8.85
N ALA A 104 14.87 6.20 -7.93
CA ALA A 104 13.46 5.84 -7.81
C ALA A 104 12.70 6.93 -7.04
N PHE A 105 11.39 7.04 -7.32
CA PHE A 105 10.49 7.93 -6.60
C PHE A 105 9.44 7.11 -5.86
N ILE A 106 9.19 7.43 -4.59
CA ILE A 106 8.13 6.82 -3.78
C ILE A 106 7.21 7.92 -3.24
N GLY A 107 5.93 7.85 -3.62
CA GLY A 107 4.90 8.78 -3.15
C GLY A 107 4.55 8.62 -1.67
N HIS A 108 3.93 9.66 -1.12
CA HIS A 108 3.50 9.72 0.28
C HIS A 108 2.50 8.61 0.65
N GLY A 109 2.47 8.23 1.93
CA GLY A 109 1.55 7.23 2.45
C GLY A 109 1.83 5.80 1.96
N SER A 110 2.91 5.57 1.22
CA SER A 110 3.26 4.25 0.69
C SER A 110 3.98 3.38 1.72
N PHE A 111 3.91 2.07 1.52
CA PHE A 111 4.55 1.05 2.34
C PHE A 111 5.47 0.20 1.48
N ILE A 112 6.74 0.11 1.86
CA ILE A 112 7.79 -0.66 1.18
C ILE A 112 8.29 -1.76 2.12
N GLY A 113 7.96 -2.99 1.75
CA GLY A 113 8.13 -4.21 2.53
C GLY A 113 9.58 -4.65 2.69
N ALA A 114 9.85 -5.47 3.71
CA ALA A 114 11.17 -6.06 3.95
C ALA A 114 11.68 -6.85 2.74
N GLY A 115 12.94 -6.62 2.36
CA GLY A 115 13.59 -7.31 1.25
C GLY A 115 12.98 -7.01 -0.13
N SER A 116 12.09 -6.02 -0.24
CA SER A 116 11.61 -5.57 -1.56
C SER A 116 12.73 -4.82 -2.30
N ILE A 117 12.66 -4.84 -3.64
CA ILE A 117 13.64 -4.17 -4.51
C ILE A 117 12.89 -3.24 -5.45
N ILE A 118 13.26 -1.96 -5.47
CA ILE A 118 12.73 -0.93 -6.36
C ILE A 118 13.84 -0.45 -7.28
N GLY A 119 13.71 -0.77 -8.58
CA GLY A 119 14.70 -0.54 -9.61
C GLY A 119 14.87 0.92 -10.04
N THR A 120 15.89 1.14 -10.86
CA THR A 120 16.30 2.46 -11.37
C THR A 120 15.17 3.15 -12.13
N LYS A 121 14.97 4.44 -11.86
CA LYS A 121 13.97 5.31 -12.49
C LYS A 121 12.52 4.82 -12.36
N THR A 122 12.26 3.91 -11.43
CA THR A 122 10.90 3.45 -11.14
C THR A 122 10.15 4.50 -10.33
N ARG A 123 8.89 4.73 -10.70
CA ARG A 123 7.97 5.63 -10.02
C ARG A 123 6.88 4.82 -9.33
N ILE A 124 6.84 4.95 -8.01
CA ILE A 124 5.76 4.45 -7.16
C ILE A 124 4.92 5.66 -6.76
N GLY A 125 3.64 5.67 -7.13
CA GLY A 125 2.65 6.67 -6.72
C GLY A 125 2.37 6.67 -5.22
N GLU A 126 1.28 7.34 -4.84
CA GLU A 126 0.90 7.53 -3.43
C GLU A 126 0.09 6.35 -2.89
N HIS A 127 0.20 6.10 -1.58
CA HIS A 127 -0.56 5.06 -0.89
C HIS A 127 -0.43 3.65 -1.48
N ASN A 128 0.74 3.37 -2.05
CA ASN A 128 1.04 2.06 -2.60
C ASN A 128 1.51 1.10 -1.51
N ILE A 129 1.24 -0.19 -1.68
CA ILE A 129 1.82 -1.24 -0.83
C ILE A 129 2.68 -2.12 -1.72
N ILE A 130 4.00 -2.05 -1.53
CA ILE A 130 4.95 -2.99 -2.10
C ILE A 130 5.30 -3.97 -0.99
N ASN A 131 4.74 -5.18 -1.02
CA ASN A 131 4.93 -6.13 0.07
C ASN A 131 6.32 -6.75 0.09
N SER A 132 6.60 -7.48 1.18
CA SER A 132 7.88 -8.13 1.43
C SER A 132 8.35 -8.99 0.26
N GLY A 133 9.62 -8.85 -0.09
CA GLY A 133 10.27 -9.60 -1.17
C GLY A 133 9.76 -9.31 -2.57
N ALA A 134 8.86 -8.35 -2.78
CA ALA A 134 8.44 -7.96 -4.11
C ALA A 134 9.58 -7.24 -4.85
N ILE A 135 9.73 -7.51 -6.15
CA ILE A 135 10.75 -6.92 -7.01
C ILE A 135 10.05 -6.14 -8.11
N ILE A 136 10.42 -4.87 -8.25
CA ILE A 136 9.97 -3.99 -9.33
C ILE A 136 11.22 -3.51 -10.03
N GLU A 137 11.47 -4.01 -11.23
CA GLU A 137 12.65 -3.65 -12.02
C GLU A 137 12.59 -2.21 -12.53
N HIS A 138 13.57 -1.82 -13.33
CA HIS A 138 13.76 -0.45 -13.78
C HIS A 138 12.62 0.10 -14.67
N GLU A 139 12.46 1.42 -14.61
CA GLU A 139 11.57 2.21 -15.47
C GLU A 139 10.08 1.81 -15.38
N CYS A 140 9.68 1.19 -14.27
CA CYS A 140 8.28 0.91 -13.99
C CYS A 140 7.54 2.18 -13.52
N ASN A 141 6.24 2.24 -13.79
CA ASN A 141 5.35 3.26 -13.24
C ASN A 141 4.11 2.61 -12.62
N LEU A 142 4.01 2.69 -11.30
CA LEU A 142 2.83 2.29 -10.54
C LEU A 142 2.07 3.56 -10.14
N ASP A 143 0.82 3.66 -10.57
CA ASP A 143 -0.10 4.71 -10.13
C ASP A 143 -0.42 4.58 -8.62
N ASP A 144 -1.29 5.44 -8.10
CA ASP A 144 -1.66 5.45 -6.68
C ASP A 144 -2.48 4.22 -6.27
N PHE A 145 -2.43 3.86 -4.99
CA PHE A 145 -3.21 2.78 -4.37
C PHE A 145 -3.02 1.38 -4.99
N VAL A 146 -1.96 1.17 -5.75
CA VAL A 146 -1.52 -0.15 -6.20
C VAL A 146 -1.04 -0.98 -5.02
N GLY A 147 -1.43 -2.26 -5.03
CA GLY A 147 -0.92 -3.26 -4.10
C GLY A 147 -0.13 -4.31 -4.86
N VAL A 148 1.15 -4.46 -4.55
CA VAL A 148 2.00 -5.53 -5.04
C VAL A 148 2.18 -6.53 -3.90
N GLY A 149 1.70 -7.75 -4.11
CA GLY A 149 1.70 -8.82 -3.12
C GLY A 149 3.11 -9.36 -2.82
N PRO A 150 3.27 -10.09 -1.71
CA PRO A 150 4.58 -10.62 -1.32
C PRO A 150 5.26 -11.40 -2.44
N GLY A 151 6.55 -11.20 -2.66
CA GLY A 151 7.34 -11.97 -3.63
C GLY A 151 6.91 -11.82 -5.11
N ALA A 152 6.00 -10.91 -5.45
CA ALA A 152 5.65 -10.64 -6.85
C ALA A 152 6.82 -9.96 -7.57
N ARG A 153 6.99 -10.23 -8.87
CA ARG A 153 8.10 -9.74 -9.68
C ARG A 153 7.58 -9.05 -10.93
N LEU A 154 7.90 -7.77 -11.07
CA LEU A 154 7.59 -6.96 -12.24
C LEU A 154 8.91 -6.71 -12.97
N ALA A 155 9.01 -7.14 -14.23
CA ALA A 155 10.15 -6.86 -15.10
C ALA A 155 10.23 -5.37 -15.47
N SER A 156 11.00 -4.99 -16.50
CA SER A 156 11.22 -3.59 -16.84
C SER A 156 10.01 -2.93 -17.51
N THR A 157 9.91 -1.61 -17.37
CA THR A 157 8.97 -0.76 -18.13
C THR A 157 7.47 -1.03 -17.89
N ILE A 158 7.12 -1.68 -16.78
CA ILE A 158 5.73 -2.05 -16.46
C ILE A 158 4.94 -0.82 -16.05
N ARG A 159 3.69 -0.73 -16.53
CA ARG A 159 2.73 0.29 -16.11
C ARG A 159 1.58 -0.36 -15.37
N VAL A 160 1.35 0.01 -14.11
CA VAL A 160 0.25 -0.52 -13.30
C VAL A 160 -0.70 0.60 -12.93
N GLY A 161 -1.96 0.47 -13.36
CA GLY A 161 -2.99 1.47 -13.15
C GLY A 161 -3.48 1.55 -11.70
N LYS A 162 -4.05 2.71 -11.37
CA LYS A 162 -4.56 3.05 -10.02
C LYS A 162 -5.44 1.95 -9.41
N LYS A 163 -5.32 1.71 -8.10
CA LYS A 163 -6.07 0.70 -7.31
C LYS A 163 -5.88 -0.77 -7.74
N THR A 164 -4.94 -1.08 -8.64
CA THR A 164 -4.72 -2.45 -9.08
C THR A 164 -3.99 -3.30 -8.05
N PHE A 165 -4.35 -4.57 -7.96
CA PHE A 165 -3.68 -5.54 -7.10
C PHE A 165 -2.93 -6.57 -7.94
N ILE A 166 -1.64 -6.74 -7.66
CA ILE A 166 -0.80 -7.81 -8.19
C ILE A 166 -0.62 -8.85 -7.09
N GLY A 167 -1.13 -10.05 -7.32
CA GLY A 167 -1.12 -11.13 -6.35
C GLY A 167 0.27 -11.58 -5.93
N MET A 168 0.34 -12.22 -4.76
CA MET A 168 1.56 -12.79 -4.21
C MET A 168 2.22 -13.74 -5.22
N GLY A 169 3.54 -13.65 -5.37
CA GLY A 169 4.33 -14.53 -6.23
C GLY A 169 4.03 -14.43 -7.72
N SER A 170 3.21 -13.48 -8.17
CA SER A 170 2.93 -13.27 -9.59
C SER A 170 4.14 -12.67 -10.31
N CYS A 171 4.30 -13.02 -11.59
CA CYS A 171 5.37 -12.51 -12.44
C CYS A 171 4.77 -11.76 -13.65
N VAL A 172 5.34 -10.62 -14.00
CA VAL A 172 4.94 -9.80 -15.15
C VAL A 172 6.17 -9.59 -16.04
N ILE A 173 6.10 -9.99 -17.31
CA ILE A 173 7.18 -9.75 -18.28
C ILE A 173 7.23 -8.27 -18.67
N GLU A 174 8.32 -7.85 -19.28
CA GLU A 174 8.62 -6.47 -19.67
C GLU A 174 7.56 -5.85 -20.59
N ASP A 175 7.53 -4.51 -20.59
CA ASP A 175 6.69 -3.69 -21.48
C ASP A 175 5.16 -3.95 -21.38
N ILE A 176 4.69 -4.52 -20.26
CA ILE A 176 3.28 -4.78 -20.01
C ILE A 176 2.58 -3.58 -19.35
N LYS A 177 1.36 -3.31 -19.81
CA LYS A 177 0.39 -2.44 -19.15
C LYS A 177 -0.70 -3.26 -18.44
N ILE A 178 -0.85 -3.03 -17.14
CA ILE A 178 -1.93 -3.57 -16.32
C ILE A 178 -2.88 -2.42 -15.99
N GLY A 179 -4.11 -2.53 -16.47
CA GLY A 179 -5.15 -1.53 -16.31
C GLY A 179 -5.52 -1.26 -14.86
N LYS A 180 -6.21 -0.13 -14.63
CA LYS A 180 -6.62 0.32 -13.30
C LYS A 180 -7.71 -0.57 -12.71
N ASN A 181 -7.72 -0.65 -11.39
CA ASN A 181 -8.73 -1.38 -10.62
C ASN A 181 -8.84 -2.87 -11.05
N SER A 182 -7.74 -3.43 -11.53
CA SER A 182 -7.65 -4.82 -11.96
C SER A 182 -7.02 -5.68 -10.85
N ILE A 183 -7.22 -6.98 -10.95
CA ILE A 183 -6.65 -7.96 -10.03
C ILE A 183 -5.88 -8.98 -10.86
N VAL A 184 -4.58 -9.08 -10.64
CA VAL A 184 -3.78 -10.22 -11.06
C VAL A 184 -3.76 -11.21 -9.90
N GLY A 185 -4.32 -12.40 -10.08
CA GLY A 185 -4.38 -13.40 -9.01
C GLY A 185 -2.99 -13.89 -8.59
N THR A 186 -2.88 -14.39 -7.36
CA THR A 186 -1.67 -15.01 -6.80
C THR A 186 -1.06 -16.04 -7.76
N GLY A 187 0.27 -16.00 -7.91
CA GLY A 187 1.05 -16.95 -8.71
C GLY A 187 0.80 -16.87 -10.22
N SER A 188 0.22 -15.78 -10.72
CA SER A 188 -0.08 -15.65 -12.15
C SER A 188 1.13 -15.17 -12.94
N VAL A 189 1.22 -15.59 -14.20
CA VAL A 189 2.29 -15.16 -15.14
C VAL A 189 1.67 -14.31 -16.23
N VAL A 190 1.88 -13.00 -16.16
CA VAL A 190 1.32 -12.03 -17.10
C VAL A 190 2.26 -11.88 -18.29
N LEU A 191 1.81 -12.32 -19.45
CA LEU A 191 2.55 -12.28 -20.73
C LEU A 191 2.01 -11.25 -21.73
N LYS A 192 0.93 -10.54 -21.38
CA LYS A 192 0.26 -9.56 -22.24
C LYS A 192 -0.47 -8.54 -21.40
N ASP A 193 -0.79 -7.40 -22.02
CA ASP A 193 -1.56 -6.34 -21.40
C ASP A 193 -2.87 -6.86 -20.77
N ILE A 194 -3.19 -6.29 -19.62
CA ILE A 194 -4.42 -6.56 -18.87
C ILE A 194 -5.26 -5.29 -18.92
N ALA A 195 -6.51 -5.43 -19.34
CA ALA A 195 -7.45 -4.32 -19.41
C ALA A 195 -7.79 -3.73 -18.02
N ASP A 196 -8.49 -2.61 -18.00
CA ASP A 196 -9.04 -2.03 -16.77
C ASP A 196 -10.16 -2.90 -16.20
N LYS A 197 -10.30 -2.90 -14.85
CA LYS A 197 -11.43 -3.50 -14.13
C LYS A 197 -11.67 -4.97 -14.48
N VAL A 198 -10.61 -5.76 -14.53
CA VAL A 198 -10.71 -7.22 -14.75
C VAL A 198 -9.95 -8.00 -13.69
N VAL A 199 -10.34 -9.27 -13.55
CA VAL A 199 -9.59 -10.26 -12.77
C VAL A 199 -8.92 -11.21 -13.76
N ALA A 200 -7.59 -11.24 -13.75
CA ALA A 200 -6.77 -12.13 -14.58
C ALA A 200 -5.99 -13.12 -13.70
N VAL A 201 -6.02 -14.40 -14.05
CA VAL A 201 -5.34 -15.46 -13.27
C VAL A 201 -4.73 -16.53 -14.17
N GLY A 202 -3.72 -17.23 -13.67
CA GLY A 202 -3.17 -18.44 -14.30
C GLY A 202 -1.78 -18.28 -14.92
N ILE A 203 -1.31 -19.35 -15.56
CA ILE A 203 -0.03 -19.42 -16.29
C ILE A 203 -0.32 -19.96 -17.71
N PRO A 204 -0.43 -19.09 -18.73
CA PRO A 204 -0.39 -17.63 -18.65
C PRO A 204 -1.66 -17.04 -17.99
N ALA A 205 -1.56 -15.80 -17.52
CA ALA A 205 -2.67 -15.08 -16.91
C ALA A 205 -3.74 -14.73 -17.96
N GLU A 206 -4.97 -15.14 -17.70
CA GLU A 206 -6.11 -14.86 -18.57
C GLU A 206 -7.24 -14.18 -17.79
N VAL A 207 -7.92 -13.24 -18.44
CA VAL A 207 -9.09 -12.57 -17.89
C VAL A 207 -10.20 -13.60 -17.66
N LYS A 208 -10.65 -13.72 -16.41
CA LYS A 208 -11.76 -14.61 -16.01
C LYS A 208 -13.08 -13.90 -15.84
N LYS A 209 -13.04 -12.67 -15.32
CA LYS A 209 -14.24 -11.86 -15.07
C LYS A 209 -13.90 -10.38 -14.96
N LYS A 210 -14.94 -9.54 -14.94
CA LYS A 210 -14.81 -8.13 -14.56
C LYS A 210 -14.58 -8.00 -13.06
N ASN A 211 -13.91 -6.92 -12.67
CA ASN A 211 -13.82 -6.48 -11.28
C ASN A 211 -14.85 -5.37 -11.04
N GLU A 212 -15.74 -5.57 -10.08
CA GLU A 212 -16.88 -4.69 -9.79
C GLU A 212 -16.65 -3.75 -8.60
N GLN A 213 -15.48 -3.85 -7.97
CA GLN A 213 -15.04 -2.99 -6.85
C GLN A 213 -14.71 -1.55 -7.26
#